data_AF-F2R003-F1
#
_entry.id   AF-F2R003-F1
#
_cell.length_a   1.000
_cell.length_b   1.000
_cell.length_c   1.000
_cell.angle_alpha   90.00
_cell.angle_beta   90.00
_cell.angle_gamma   90.00
#
_symmetry.space_group_name_H-M   'P 1'
#
loop_
_entity.id
_entity.type
_entity.pdbx_description
1 polymer ?
#
loop_
_entity_poly.entity_id
_entity_poly.type
_entity_poly.pdbx_seq_one_letter_code
_entity_poly.pdbx_strand_id
1 'polypeptide(L)'
;MSFKFPSLQSFGQSLQQTSQQLGQQIQEGIQNVSKEATSLNQNLSPIFKRTQRSLQEKLGQIDDISALPEEYIDLEKKADALRIVYKKILAITSQYEIESYDYPPNLKESVFDVTKTIGEKIQGLSHATTTAEAEAVLIAPAGNQYPKTFSHSLSKVVTASNDNLLKSQNDQESSLTQALLKLADTEYRIGDKRLEQDKLIINEFNNKIRYVLEHSFTETTKHRRNVETSRLTFDTIRAEIKKAQAGDDTAEVPAEMEKKLELAEDELVHSTEVAVESLKKLLQPTDSINLLKVFTKIRLNYYKSVSESLSELVDQLDALPEDEDDAEDARFTE
;
A
#
# COMPACT_ATOMS: atom_id res chain seq x y z
N MET A 1 0.42 -45.32 31.60
CA MET A 1 -0.84 -44.74 31.09
C MET A 1 -0.76 -44.72 29.57
N SER A 2 -1.55 -45.56 28.88
CA SER A 2 -1.54 -45.64 27.40
C SER A 2 -2.69 -44.80 26.86
N PHE A 3 -2.37 -43.79 26.04
CA PHE A 3 -3.36 -42.95 25.38
C PHE A 3 -4.03 -43.73 24.25
N LYS A 4 -5.36 -43.90 24.33
CA LYS A 4 -6.19 -44.39 23.22
C LYS A 4 -6.53 -43.23 22.30
N PHE A 5 -6.02 -43.25 21.07
CA PHE A 5 -6.44 -42.33 20.02
C PHE A 5 -7.82 -42.75 19.45
N PRO A 6 -8.72 -41.79 19.14
CA PRO A 6 -9.95 -42.08 18.42
C PRO A 6 -9.62 -42.61 17.01
N SER A 7 -10.31 -43.67 16.59
CA SER A 7 -10.09 -44.32 15.29
C SER A 7 -10.47 -43.40 14.12
N LEU A 8 -9.58 -43.28 13.14
CA LEU A 8 -9.73 -42.50 11.89
C LEU A 8 -10.98 -42.83 11.05
N GLN A 9 -11.69 -43.92 11.34
CA GLN A 9 -12.95 -44.31 10.70
C GLN A 9 -14.11 -43.36 11.01
N SER A 10 -14.20 -42.82 12.24
CA SER A 10 -15.31 -41.91 12.61
C SER A 10 -15.16 -40.53 11.96
N PHE A 11 -13.92 -40.09 11.72
CA PHE A 11 -13.64 -38.86 11.01
C PHE A 11 -14.04 -38.96 9.53
N GLY A 12 -13.69 -40.07 8.85
CA GLY A 12 -14.12 -40.32 7.47
C GLY A 12 -15.65 -40.39 7.31
N GLN A 13 -16.34 -41.04 8.25
CA GLN A 13 -17.82 -41.11 8.24
C GLN A 13 -18.47 -39.74 8.47
N SER A 14 -17.93 -38.91 9.37
CA SER A 14 -18.42 -37.54 9.60
C SER A 14 -18.20 -36.62 8.40
N LEU A 15 -17.08 -36.76 7.69
CA LEU A 15 -16.78 -35.98 6.49
C LEU A 15 -17.71 -36.37 5.32
N GLN A 16 -18.00 -37.66 5.19
CA GLN A 16 -18.88 -38.18 4.15
C GLN A 16 -20.34 -37.79 4.40
N GLN A 17 -20.81 -37.86 5.65
CA GLN A 17 -22.14 -37.37 6.04
C GLN A 17 -22.26 -35.85 5.84
N THR A 18 -21.24 -35.08 6.23
CA THR A 18 -21.21 -33.62 6.03
C THR A 18 -21.21 -33.26 4.54
N SER A 19 -20.48 -34.00 3.70
CA SER A 19 -20.48 -33.78 2.23
C SER A 19 -21.82 -34.11 1.58
N GLN A 20 -22.52 -35.14 2.08
CA GLN A 20 -23.83 -35.54 1.55
C GLN A 20 -24.92 -34.55 1.97
N GLN A 21 -24.86 -34.03 3.20
CA GLN A 21 -25.76 -32.97 3.67
C GLN A 21 -25.52 -31.64 2.95
N LEU A 22 -24.26 -31.24 2.74
CA LEU A 22 -23.93 -30.07 1.92
C LEU A 22 -24.38 -30.25 0.47
N GLY A 23 -24.19 -31.45 -0.10
CA GLY A 23 -24.67 -31.76 -1.45
C GLY A 23 -26.19 -31.64 -1.58
N GLN A 24 -26.94 -32.15 -0.61
CA GLN A 24 -28.40 -32.05 -0.57
C GLN A 24 -28.88 -30.61 -0.34
N GLN A 25 -28.26 -29.85 0.56
CA GLN A 25 -28.61 -28.44 0.81
C GLN A 25 -28.28 -27.54 -0.38
N ILE A 26 -27.17 -27.79 -1.08
CA ILE A 26 -26.83 -27.08 -2.32
C ILE A 26 -27.81 -27.46 -3.44
N GLN A 27 -28.19 -28.74 -3.54
CA GLN A 27 -29.12 -29.20 -4.56
C GLN A 27 -30.54 -28.67 -4.33
N GLU A 28 -31.01 -28.63 -3.07
CA GLU A 28 -32.27 -28.01 -2.69
C GLU A 28 -32.23 -26.49 -2.85
N GLY A 29 -31.11 -25.84 -2.50
CA GLY A 29 -30.88 -24.41 -2.74
C GLY A 29 -30.91 -24.05 -4.23
N ILE A 30 -30.25 -24.83 -5.08
CA ILE A 30 -30.25 -24.64 -6.54
C ILE A 30 -31.65 -24.92 -7.12
N GLN A 31 -32.37 -25.93 -6.62
CA GLN A 31 -33.72 -26.22 -7.07
C GLN A 31 -34.73 -25.14 -6.63
N ASN A 32 -34.60 -24.59 -5.43
CA ASN A 32 -35.45 -23.50 -4.95
C ASN A 32 -35.16 -22.19 -5.68
N VAL A 33 -33.88 -21.87 -5.93
CA VAL A 33 -33.48 -20.75 -6.79
C VAL A 33 -33.99 -20.93 -8.22
N SER A 34 -33.97 -22.16 -8.76
CA SER A 34 -34.52 -22.45 -10.09
C SER A 34 -36.05 -22.30 -10.15
N LYS A 35 -36.77 -22.72 -9.11
CA LYS A 35 -38.24 -22.59 -9.03
C LYS A 35 -38.67 -21.15 -8.81
N GLU A 36 -37.98 -20.38 -7.96
CA GLU A 36 -38.21 -18.94 -7.79
C GLU A 36 -37.85 -18.15 -9.07
N ALA A 37 -36.78 -18.52 -9.78
CA ALA A 37 -36.43 -17.93 -11.07
C ALA A 37 -37.48 -18.19 -12.17
N THR A 38 -38.21 -19.30 -12.10
CA THR A 38 -39.27 -19.64 -13.07
C THR A 38 -40.57 -18.86 -12.81
N SER A 39 -40.80 -18.40 -11.57
CA SER A 39 -41.97 -17.57 -11.21
C SER A 39 -41.80 -16.06 -11.42
N LEU A 40 -40.56 -15.59 -11.66
CA LEU A 40 -40.22 -14.18 -11.95
C LEU A 40 -40.27 -13.86 -13.46
N ASN A 41 -41.17 -14.49 -14.21
CA ASN A 41 -41.07 -14.69 -15.66
C ASN A 41 -41.82 -13.67 -16.55
N GLN A 42 -42.00 -12.39 -16.17
CA GLN A 42 -42.52 -11.41 -17.16
C GLN A 42 -41.91 -10.00 -17.15
N ASN A 43 -40.98 -9.65 -16.23
CA ASN A 43 -40.28 -8.35 -16.28
C ASN A 43 -38.86 -8.47 -15.67
N LEU A 44 -38.04 -9.38 -16.18
CA LEU A 44 -36.64 -9.49 -15.74
C LEU A 44 -35.85 -8.27 -16.23
N SER A 45 -35.28 -7.52 -15.27
CA SER A 45 -34.44 -6.36 -15.52
C SER A 45 -33.30 -6.69 -16.51
N PRO A 46 -32.94 -5.77 -17.44
CA PRO A 46 -31.84 -5.97 -18.39
C PRO A 46 -30.50 -6.36 -17.74
N ILE A 47 -30.31 -6.04 -16.45
CA ILE A 47 -29.14 -6.42 -15.65
C ILE A 47 -29.04 -7.94 -15.47
N PHE A 48 -30.16 -8.65 -15.31
CA PHE A 48 -30.16 -10.10 -15.10
C PHE A 48 -29.75 -10.85 -16.38
N LYS A 49 -30.25 -10.41 -17.54
CA LYS A 49 -29.88 -10.98 -18.85
C LYS A 49 -28.39 -10.82 -19.15
N ARG A 50 -27.84 -9.63 -18.90
CA ARG A 50 -26.39 -9.36 -19.03
C ARG A 50 -25.54 -10.26 -18.10
N THR A 51 -26.02 -10.46 -16.87
CA THR A 51 -25.34 -11.31 -15.87
C THR A 51 -25.33 -12.78 -16.29
N GLN A 52 -26.47 -13.29 -16.78
CA GLN A 52 -26.56 -14.66 -17.32
C GLN A 52 -25.61 -14.86 -18.50
N ARG A 53 -25.52 -13.90 -19.42
CA ARG A 53 -24.61 -14.00 -20.57
C ARG A 53 -23.13 -14.00 -20.14
N SER A 54 -22.73 -13.10 -19.24
CA SER A 54 -21.35 -13.09 -18.72
C SER A 54 -20.95 -14.43 -18.08
N LEU A 55 -21.88 -15.11 -17.39
CA LEU A 55 -21.65 -16.44 -16.84
C LEU A 55 -21.52 -17.51 -17.94
N GLN A 56 -22.34 -17.44 -19.00
CA GLN A 56 -22.26 -18.36 -20.13
C GLN A 56 -20.95 -18.21 -20.92
N GLU A 57 -20.48 -16.97 -21.11
CA GLU A 57 -19.18 -16.66 -21.73
C GLU A 57 -18.03 -17.23 -20.89
N LYS A 58 -18.04 -17.00 -19.57
CA LYS A 58 -16.99 -17.50 -18.66
C LYS A 58 -16.97 -19.02 -18.51
N LEU A 59 -18.10 -19.69 -18.71
CA LEU A 59 -18.21 -21.15 -18.68
C LEU A 59 -17.91 -21.82 -20.04
N GLY A 60 -17.61 -21.03 -21.08
CA GLY A 60 -17.26 -21.54 -22.41
C GLY A 60 -18.45 -22.17 -23.15
N GLN A 61 -19.69 -21.75 -22.85
CA GLN A 61 -20.89 -22.27 -23.51
C GLN A 61 -21.27 -21.49 -24.78
N ILE A 62 -20.57 -20.40 -25.09
CA ILE A 62 -20.87 -19.49 -26.20
C ILE A 62 -19.58 -19.15 -26.94
N ASP A 63 -19.56 -19.38 -28.26
CA ASP A 63 -18.43 -19.07 -29.15
C ASP A 63 -18.60 -17.72 -29.90
N ASP A 64 -19.81 -17.16 -29.89
CA ASP A 64 -20.15 -15.93 -30.62
C ASP A 64 -20.02 -14.68 -29.72
N ILE A 65 -18.77 -14.35 -29.37
CA ILE A 65 -18.42 -13.18 -28.54
C ILE A 65 -17.88 -12.07 -29.44
N SER A 66 -18.37 -10.83 -29.27
CA SER A 66 -17.83 -9.71 -30.04
C SER A 66 -16.38 -9.42 -29.66
N ALA A 67 -15.51 -9.41 -30.67
CA ALA A 67 -14.10 -9.07 -30.48
C ALA A 67 -13.94 -7.57 -30.24
N LEU A 68 -13.11 -7.20 -29.26
CA LEU A 68 -12.69 -5.82 -29.03
C LEU A 68 -11.44 -5.50 -29.88
N PRO A 69 -11.19 -4.23 -30.24
CA PRO A 69 -10.01 -3.84 -30.98
C PRO A 69 -8.71 -4.28 -30.28
N GLU A 70 -7.73 -4.77 -31.05
CA GLU A 70 -6.45 -5.24 -30.51
C GLU A 70 -5.70 -4.13 -29.74
N GLU A 71 -5.76 -2.89 -30.25
CA GLU A 71 -5.18 -1.72 -29.58
C GLU A 71 -5.74 -1.54 -28.17
N TYR A 72 -7.06 -1.70 -27.98
CA TYR A 72 -7.70 -1.59 -26.68
C TYR A 72 -7.16 -2.64 -25.70
N ILE A 73 -7.12 -3.91 -26.14
CA ILE A 73 -6.67 -5.04 -25.33
C ILE A 73 -5.20 -4.83 -24.89
N ASP A 74 -4.35 -4.35 -25.79
CA ASP A 74 -2.95 -4.09 -25.46
C ASP A 74 -2.76 -2.90 -24.52
N LEU A 75 -3.59 -1.87 -24.64
CA LEU A 75 -3.62 -0.76 -23.69
C LEU A 75 -4.07 -1.24 -22.30
N GLU A 76 -5.07 -2.12 -22.20
CA GLU A 76 -5.49 -2.71 -20.93
C GLU A 76 -4.35 -3.47 -20.24
N LYS A 77 -3.66 -4.35 -20.98
CA LYS A 77 -2.51 -5.11 -20.45
C LYS A 77 -1.42 -4.19 -19.92
N LYS A 78 -1.09 -3.12 -20.68
CA LYS A 78 -0.10 -2.12 -20.28
C LYS A 78 -0.54 -1.36 -19.02
N ALA A 79 -1.81 -0.98 -18.94
CA ALA A 79 -2.37 -0.30 -17.77
C ALA A 79 -2.33 -1.19 -16.53
N ASP A 80 -2.71 -2.46 -16.65
CA ASP A 80 -2.68 -3.42 -15.54
C ASP A 80 -1.25 -3.68 -15.05
N ALA A 81 -0.29 -3.81 -15.97
CA ALA A 81 1.13 -3.90 -15.63
C ALA A 81 1.62 -2.64 -14.90
N LEU A 82 1.28 -1.46 -15.40
CA LEU A 82 1.63 -0.18 -14.76
C LEU A 82 1.02 -0.07 -13.35
N ARG A 83 -0.23 -0.52 -13.17
CA ARG A 83 -0.88 -0.54 -11.86
C ARG A 83 -0.11 -1.38 -10.85
N ILE A 84 0.38 -2.54 -11.27
CA ILE A 84 1.20 -3.43 -10.44
C ILE A 84 2.50 -2.73 -10.04
N VAL A 85 3.15 -2.03 -10.97
CA VAL A 85 4.37 -1.25 -10.69
C VAL A 85 4.10 -0.21 -9.60
N TYR A 86 3.06 0.63 -9.76
CA TYR A 86 2.71 1.64 -8.76
C TYR A 86 2.42 1.04 -7.39
N LYS A 87 1.65 -0.05 -7.32
CA LYS A 87 1.34 -0.74 -6.06
C LYS A 87 2.59 -1.30 -5.38
N LYS A 88 3.46 -1.97 -6.13
CA LYS A 88 4.68 -2.58 -5.60
C LYS A 88 5.67 -1.54 -5.09
N ILE A 89 5.84 -0.44 -5.83
CA ILE A 89 6.69 0.67 -5.40
C ILE A 89 6.12 1.30 -4.12
N LEU A 90 4.83 1.65 -4.12
CA LEU A 90 4.19 2.27 -2.97
C LEU A 90 4.26 1.39 -1.72
N ALA A 91 4.13 0.06 -1.86
CA ALA A 91 4.24 -0.86 -0.74
C ALA A 91 5.59 -0.80 -0.01
N ILE A 92 6.67 -0.44 -0.72
CA ILE A 92 7.99 -0.25 -0.12
C ILE A 92 8.16 1.19 0.33
N THR A 93 7.79 2.18 -0.49
CA THR A 93 8.02 3.58 -0.16
C THR A 93 7.06 4.12 0.91
N SER A 94 5.96 3.42 1.22
CA SER A 94 5.15 3.71 2.40
C SER A 94 5.91 3.53 3.71
N GLN A 95 7.03 2.79 3.70
CA GLN A 95 7.88 2.63 4.88
C GLN A 95 8.45 3.97 5.37
N TYR A 96 8.65 4.95 4.49
CA TYR A 96 9.07 6.31 4.84
C TYR A 96 8.07 7.04 5.75
N GLU A 97 6.83 6.56 5.86
CA GLU A 97 5.81 7.11 6.76
C GLU A 97 5.99 6.65 8.21
N ILE A 98 6.80 5.62 8.43
CA ILE A 98 7.10 5.08 9.76
C ILE A 98 8.42 5.67 10.21
N GLU A 99 8.39 6.67 11.08
CA GLU A 99 9.61 7.38 11.51
C GLU A 99 10.72 6.44 12.02
N SER A 100 10.37 5.33 12.66
CA SER A 100 11.32 4.36 13.20
C SER A 100 11.68 3.21 12.23
N TYR A 101 11.53 3.39 10.91
CA TYR A 101 11.72 2.27 9.97
C TYR A 101 13.17 1.75 9.89
N ASP A 102 14.15 2.63 10.12
CA ASP A 102 15.59 2.31 10.12
C ASP A 102 16.09 1.91 11.51
N TYR A 103 15.27 2.14 12.53
CA TYR A 103 15.50 1.74 13.90
C TYR A 103 14.23 1.09 14.47
N PRO A 104 13.85 -0.10 13.98
CA PRO A 104 12.65 -0.77 14.44
C PRO A 104 12.76 -0.99 15.95
N PRO A 105 11.68 -0.73 16.72
CA PRO A 105 11.73 -0.80 18.16
C PRO A 105 12.22 -2.18 18.63
N ASN A 106 13.40 -2.20 19.23
CA ASN A 106 13.81 -3.32 20.05
C ASN A 106 12.84 -3.39 21.24
N LEU A 107 12.27 -4.57 21.54
CA LEU A 107 11.25 -4.77 22.59
C LEU A 107 11.63 -4.18 23.96
N LYS A 108 12.92 -3.98 24.23
CA LYS A 108 13.43 -3.44 25.49
C LYS A 108 13.29 -1.91 25.60
N GLU A 109 13.45 -1.16 24.52
CA GLU A 109 13.40 0.31 24.54
C GLU A 109 11.96 0.83 24.54
N SER A 110 11.06 0.15 23.84
CA SER A 110 9.64 0.50 23.82
C SER A 110 9.00 0.46 25.21
N VAL A 111 9.44 -0.44 26.10
CA VAL A 111 8.89 -0.54 27.46
C VAL A 111 9.35 0.63 28.33
N PHE A 112 10.60 1.07 28.19
CA PHE A 112 11.14 2.19 28.96
C PHE A 112 10.50 3.52 28.55
N ASP A 113 10.36 3.77 27.25
CA ASP A 113 9.73 5.00 26.74
C ASP A 113 8.22 5.06 27.02
N VAL A 114 7.51 3.92 26.96
CA VAL A 114 6.10 3.83 27.37
C VAL A 114 5.96 4.07 28.87
N THR A 115 6.84 3.53 29.71
CA THR A 115 6.82 3.76 31.17
C THR A 115 7.08 5.22 31.53
N LYS A 116 8.04 5.88 30.84
CA LYS A 116 8.32 7.30 31.05
C LYS A 116 7.15 8.19 30.62
N THR A 117 6.55 7.93 29.45
CA THR A 117 5.40 8.68 28.95
C THR A 117 4.17 8.51 29.85
N ILE A 118 3.94 7.29 30.35
CA ILE A 118 2.88 7.01 31.33
C ILE A 118 3.17 7.72 32.65
N GLY A 119 4.42 7.73 33.11
CA GLY A 119 4.85 8.46 34.31
C GLY A 119 4.61 9.97 34.20
N GLU A 120 4.98 10.59 33.08
CA GLU A 120 4.75 12.02 32.81
C GLU A 120 3.26 12.37 32.75
N LYS A 121 2.44 11.52 32.12
CA LYS A 121 0.98 11.70 32.08
C LYS A 121 0.34 11.49 33.46
N ILE A 122 0.78 10.49 34.23
CA ILE A 122 0.30 10.27 35.61
C ILE A 122 0.70 11.43 36.51
N GLN A 123 1.93 11.95 36.38
CA GLN A 123 2.39 13.11 37.12
C GLN A 123 1.60 14.37 36.73
N GLY A 124 1.34 14.58 35.44
CA GLY A 124 0.47 15.65 34.96
C GLY A 124 -0.97 15.53 35.49
N LEU A 125 -1.52 14.31 35.54
CA LEU A 125 -2.84 14.04 36.12
C LEU A 125 -2.87 14.26 37.63
N SER A 126 -1.75 14.01 38.33
CA SER A 126 -1.65 14.27 39.78
C SER A 126 -1.63 15.76 40.13
N HIS A 127 -1.34 16.63 39.15
CA HIS A 127 -1.37 18.08 39.29
C HIS A 127 -2.64 18.72 38.70
N ALA A 128 -3.48 17.96 37.99
CA ALA A 128 -4.74 18.45 37.46
C ALA A 128 -5.77 18.58 38.59
N THR A 129 -6.30 19.80 38.79
CA THR A 129 -7.29 20.09 39.84
C THR A 129 -8.72 20.13 39.30
N THR A 130 -8.88 20.11 37.97
CA THR A 130 -10.17 20.13 37.28
C THR A 130 -10.24 19.07 36.18
N THR A 131 -11.45 18.64 35.82
CA THR A 131 -11.68 17.67 34.74
C THR A 131 -11.15 18.18 33.39
N ALA A 132 -11.24 19.47 33.12
CA ALA A 132 -10.72 20.09 31.90
C ALA A 132 -9.18 20.08 31.85
N GLU A 133 -8.50 20.24 32.98
CA GLU A 133 -7.04 20.11 33.08
C GLU A 133 -6.59 18.65 32.91
N ALA A 134 -7.35 17.69 33.44
CA ALA A 134 -7.06 16.27 33.28
C ALA A 134 -7.22 15.81 31.82
N GLU A 135 -8.26 16.29 31.12
CA GLU A 135 -8.42 16.08 29.68
C GLU A 135 -7.28 16.72 28.89
N ALA A 136 -6.90 17.96 29.23
CA ALA A 136 -5.76 18.63 28.58
C ALA A 136 -4.44 17.85 28.73
N VAL A 137 -4.16 17.25 29.89
CA VAL A 137 -2.96 16.41 30.12
C VAL A 137 -3.02 15.09 29.34
N LEU A 138 -4.20 14.49 29.20
CA LEU A 138 -4.38 13.25 28.43
C LEU A 138 -4.20 13.47 26.94
N ILE A 139 -4.73 14.59 26.42
CA ILE A 139 -4.70 14.94 25.00
C ILE A 139 -3.39 15.68 24.64
N ALA A 140 -2.67 16.22 25.64
CA ALA A 140 -1.36 16.82 25.43
C ALA A 140 -0.43 15.82 24.72
N PRO A 141 0.19 16.22 23.60
CA PRO A 141 1.24 15.41 22.99
C PRO A 141 2.29 15.13 24.05
N ALA A 142 2.72 13.87 24.15
CA ALA A 142 3.81 13.50 25.05
C ALA A 142 5.00 14.44 24.78
N GLY A 143 5.62 14.96 25.86
CA GLY A 143 6.61 16.03 25.77
C GLY A 143 7.71 15.72 24.76
N ASN A 144 8.31 16.79 24.20
CA ASN A 144 9.33 16.82 23.15
C ASN A 144 9.92 15.43 22.82
N GLN A 145 9.19 14.65 22.01
CA GLN A 145 9.61 13.30 21.71
C GLN A 145 10.81 13.40 20.79
N TYR A 146 11.96 12.96 21.30
CA TYR A 146 13.16 12.82 20.50
C TYR A 146 12.81 11.95 19.29
N PRO A 147 13.13 12.37 18.06
CA PRO A 147 12.72 11.60 16.89
C PRO A 147 13.29 10.18 16.93
N LYS A 148 12.54 9.22 16.40
CA LYS A 148 12.80 7.78 16.53
C LYS A 148 13.60 7.22 15.37
N THR A 149 14.35 8.06 14.66
CA THR A 149 15.26 7.59 13.60
C THR A 149 16.50 6.97 14.21
N PHE A 150 17.19 6.12 13.46
CA PHE A 150 18.45 5.52 13.92
C PHE A 150 19.48 6.56 14.38
N SER A 151 19.78 7.55 13.53
CA SER A 151 20.79 8.58 13.84
C SER A 151 20.42 9.42 15.07
N HIS A 152 19.13 9.72 15.25
CA HIS A 152 18.66 10.36 16.47
C HIS A 152 18.91 9.47 17.69
N SER A 153 18.49 8.20 17.66
CA SER A 153 18.74 7.28 18.77
C SER A 153 20.24 7.14 19.10
N LEU A 154 21.09 7.10 18.07
CA LEU A 154 22.54 7.07 18.24
C LEU A 154 23.07 8.35 18.90
N SER A 155 22.66 9.52 18.41
CA SER A 155 23.01 10.82 19.01
C SER A 155 22.66 10.86 20.49
N LYS A 156 21.42 10.50 20.85
CA LYS A 156 20.95 10.45 22.25
C LYS A 156 21.81 9.55 23.13
N VAL A 157 22.17 8.35 22.66
CA VAL A 157 22.99 7.41 23.42
C VAL A 157 24.42 7.92 23.57
N VAL A 158 24.99 8.49 22.51
CA VAL A 158 26.35 9.04 22.54
C VAL A 158 26.43 10.24 23.49
N THR A 159 25.45 11.15 23.48
CA THR A 159 25.37 12.25 24.46
C THR A 159 25.29 11.71 25.90
N ALA A 160 24.43 10.73 26.16
CA ALA A 160 24.31 10.15 27.50
C ALA A 160 25.60 9.44 27.97
N SER A 161 26.30 8.77 27.05
CA SER A 161 27.61 8.16 27.32
C SER A 161 28.67 9.23 27.61
N ASN A 162 28.68 10.33 26.86
CA ASN A 162 29.56 11.46 27.10
C ASN A 162 29.34 12.07 28.49
N ASP A 163 28.08 12.32 28.88
CA ASP A 163 27.73 12.84 30.20
C ASP A 163 28.19 11.92 31.34
N ASN A 164 28.12 10.59 31.14
CA ASN A 164 28.59 9.62 32.11
C ASN A 164 30.12 9.62 32.23
N LEU A 165 30.82 9.78 31.11
CA LEU A 165 32.28 9.87 31.07
C LEU A 165 32.78 11.14 31.77
N LEU A 166 32.19 12.30 31.45
CA LEU A 166 32.50 13.58 32.11
C LEU A 166 32.32 13.50 33.63
N LYS A 167 31.19 12.95 34.10
CA LYS A 167 30.95 12.74 35.54
C LYS A 167 32.00 11.85 36.20
N SER A 168 32.47 10.81 35.50
CA SER A 168 33.52 9.94 36.01
C SER A 168 34.90 10.62 36.08
N GLN A 169 35.11 11.66 35.26
CA GLN A 169 36.32 12.46 35.18
C GLN A 169 36.23 13.78 35.97
N ASN A 170 35.28 13.91 36.91
CA ASN A 170 35.03 15.17 37.64
C ASN A 170 34.83 16.39 36.72
N ASP A 171 34.09 16.21 35.64
CA ASP A 171 33.80 17.21 34.60
C ASP A 171 35.05 17.73 33.86
N GLN A 172 36.15 16.98 33.87
CA GLN A 172 37.31 17.25 33.02
C GLN A 172 37.06 16.75 31.60
N GLU A 173 37.23 17.64 30.62
CA GLU A 173 37.15 17.28 29.21
C GLU A 173 38.42 16.54 28.76
N SER A 174 38.21 15.48 27.99
CA SER A 174 39.24 14.72 27.25
C SER A 174 38.95 14.74 25.75
N SER A 175 39.95 14.38 24.93
CA SER A 175 39.79 14.27 23.48
C SER A 175 38.66 13.32 23.10
N LEU A 176 38.49 12.24 23.85
CA LEU A 176 37.37 11.31 23.70
C LEU A 176 36.00 11.97 23.97
N THR A 177 35.86 12.75 25.05
CA THR A 177 34.58 13.45 25.33
C THR A 177 34.22 14.46 24.23
N GLN A 178 35.21 15.16 23.68
CA GLN A 178 35.01 16.08 22.56
C GLN A 178 34.62 15.33 21.27
N ALA A 179 35.25 14.18 21.00
CA ALA A 179 34.90 13.31 19.88
C ALA A 179 33.45 12.81 19.96
N LEU A 180 33.02 12.34 21.15
CA LEU A 180 31.66 11.86 21.39
C LEU A 180 30.63 12.98 21.19
N LEU A 181 30.91 14.19 21.68
CA LEU A 181 30.01 15.33 21.47
C LEU A 181 29.85 15.67 19.98
N LYS A 182 30.96 15.74 19.23
CA LYS A 182 30.95 15.98 17.78
C LYS A 182 30.18 14.91 17.00
N LEU A 183 30.35 13.64 17.38
CA LEU A 183 29.60 12.53 16.80
C LEU A 183 28.10 12.66 17.08
N ALA A 184 27.73 12.97 18.32
CA ALA A 184 26.33 13.13 18.70
C ALA A 184 25.65 14.26 17.91
N ASP A 185 26.30 15.41 17.78
CA ASP A 185 25.77 16.56 17.03
C ASP A 185 25.63 16.25 15.53
N THR A 186 26.61 15.55 14.95
CA THR A 186 26.59 15.14 13.54
C THR A 186 25.46 14.15 13.27
N GLU A 187 25.28 13.14 14.11
CA GLU A 187 24.19 12.17 13.99
C GLU A 187 22.82 12.83 14.16
N TYR A 188 22.68 13.82 15.05
CA TYR A 188 21.45 14.60 15.15
C TYR A 188 21.11 15.30 13.82
N ARG A 189 22.09 16.00 13.23
CA ARG A 189 21.94 16.67 11.92
C ARG A 189 21.58 15.69 10.80
N ILE A 190 22.21 14.51 10.76
CA ILE A 190 21.90 13.45 9.79
C ILE A 190 20.46 12.96 9.98
N GLY A 191 20.03 12.80 11.23
CA GLY A 191 18.67 12.47 11.59
C GLY A 191 17.65 13.50 11.07
N ASP A 192 17.90 14.79 11.26
CA ASP A 192 17.04 15.88 10.76
C ASP A 192 16.92 15.85 9.23
N LYS A 193 18.05 15.64 8.54
CA LYS A 193 18.07 15.53 7.07
C LYS A 193 17.30 14.30 6.58
N ARG A 194 17.30 13.21 7.35
CA ARG A 194 16.49 12.03 7.07
C ARG A 194 14.99 12.35 7.22
N LEU A 195 14.58 13.01 8.30
CA LEU A 195 13.18 13.43 8.46
C LEU A 195 12.70 14.36 7.33
N GLU A 196 13.57 15.25 6.84
CA GLU A 196 13.30 16.09 5.67
C GLU A 196 13.09 15.24 4.40
N GLN A 197 13.98 14.28 4.15
CA GLN A 197 13.85 13.33 3.04
C GLN A 197 12.50 12.59 3.08
N ASP A 198 12.14 12.04 4.24
CA ASP A 198 10.91 11.28 4.42
C ASP A 198 9.69 12.13 4.11
N LYS A 199 9.62 13.34 4.70
CA LYS A 199 8.53 14.29 4.43
C LYS A 199 8.38 14.59 2.94
N LEU A 200 9.49 14.81 2.24
CA LEU A 200 9.47 15.04 0.80
C LEU A 200 9.02 13.80 0.02
N ILE A 201 9.48 12.60 0.36
CA ILE A 201 9.05 11.36 -0.30
C ILE A 201 7.54 11.13 -0.08
N ILE A 202 7.05 11.33 1.14
CA ILE A 202 5.62 11.17 1.45
C ILE A 202 4.78 12.12 0.59
N ASN A 203 5.12 13.41 0.61
CA ASN A 203 4.30 14.45 -0.01
C ASN A 203 4.44 14.48 -1.54
N GLU A 204 5.67 14.38 -2.05
CA GLU A 204 5.96 14.59 -3.47
C GLU A 204 5.97 13.31 -4.29
N PHE A 205 6.01 12.14 -3.66
CA PHE A 205 6.06 10.85 -4.34
C PHE A 205 4.91 9.92 -3.92
N ASN A 206 4.82 9.50 -2.66
CA ASN A 206 3.80 8.53 -2.21
C ASN A 206 2.38 9.05 -2.44
N ASN A 207 2.10 10.29 -2.04
CA ASN A 207 0.77 10.89 -2.20
C ASN A 207 0.37 11.03 -3.67
N LYS A 208 1.32 11.33 -4.57
CA LYS A 208 1.05 11.38 -6.01
C LYS A 208 0.78 9.99 -6.58
N ILE A 209 1.51 8.96 -6.14
CA ILE A 209 1.23 7.57 -6.53
C ILE A 209 -0.18 7.15 -6.06
N ARG A 210 -0.53 7.43 -4.80
CA ARG A 210 -1.88 7.17 -4.26
C ARG A 210 -2.94 7.86 -5.09
N TYR A 211 -2.74 9.15 -5.39
CA TYR A 211 -3.66 9.92 -6.20
C TYR A 211 -3.91 9.25 -7.57
N VAL A 212 -2.85 8.86 -8.28
CA VAL A 212 -2.97 8.16 -9.58
C VAL A 212 -3.71 6.83 -9.42
N LEU A 213 -3.40 6.03 -8.38
CA LEU A 213 -4.06 4.75 -8.09
C LEU A 213 -5.55 4.89 -7.74
N GLU A 214 -5.92 5.94 -7.04
CA GLU A 214 -7.28 6.17 -6.55
C GLU A 214 -8.17 6.89 -7.56
N HIS A 215 -7.61 7.80 -8.35
CA HIS A 215 -8.37 8.62 -9.29
C HIS A 215 -8.20 8.10 -10.72
N SER A 216 -7.00 8.23 -11.29
CA SER A 216 -6.75 7.90 -12.71
C SER A 216 -7.07 6.43 -13.02
N PHE A 217 -6.57 5.50 -12.21
CA PHE A 217 -6.85 4.07 -12.40
C PHE A 217 -8.32 3.72 -12.16
N THR A 218 -9.00 4.38 -11.22
CA THR A 218 -10.42 4.12 -10.92
C THR A 218 -11.30 4.62 -12.06
N GLU A 219 -11.05 5.81 -12.58
CA GLU A 219 -11.75 6.35 -13.74
C GLU A 219 -11.55 5.46 -14.98
N THR A 220 -10.31 5.05 -15.28
CA THR A 220 -10.07 4.10 -16.38
C THR A 220 -10.76 2.76 -16.14
N THR A 221 -10.81 2.26 -14.90
CA THR A 221 -11.54 1.02 -14.56
C THR A 221 -13.04 1.18 -14.82
N LYS A 222 -13.62 2.36 -14.55
CA LYS A 222 -15.02 2.66 -14.85
C LYS A 222 -15.30 2.63 -16.35
N HIS A 223 -14.44 3.25 -17.17
CA HIS A 223 -14.60 3.19 -18.63
C HIS A 223 -14.47 1.77 -19.19
N ARG A 224 -13.53 0.95 -18.68
CA ARG A 224 -13.42 -0.47 -19.04
C ARG A 224 -14.68 -1.27 -18.70
N ARG A 225 -15.28 -1.01 -17.53
CA ARG A 225 -16.57 -1.62 -17.15
C ARG A 225 -17.71 -1.21 -18.09
N ASN A 226 -17.69 0.03 -18.59
CA ASN A 226 -18.68 0.48 -19.56
C ASN A 226 -18.52 -0.27 -20.89
N VAL A 227 -17.30 -0.42 -21.41
CA VAL A 227 -17.01 -1.24 -22.60
C VAL A 227 -17.54 -2.66 -22.44
N GLU A 228 -17.24 -3.32 -21.32
CA GLU A 228 -17.75 -4.65 -21.00
C GLU A 228 -19.28 -4.69 -21.01
N THR A 229 -19.91 -3.70 -20.38
CA THR A 229 -21.38 -3.63 -20.28
C THR A 229 -22.03 -3.41 -21.64
N SER A 230 -21.47 -2.51 -22.46
CA SER A 230 -21.96 -2.22 -23.80
C SER A 230 -21.75 -3.43 -24.72
N ARG A 231 -20.60 -4.12 -24.63
CA ARG A 231 -20.34 -5.36 -25.37
C ARG A 231 -21.38 -6.42 -25.04
N LEU A 232 -21.57 -6.72 -23.75
CA LEU A 232 -22.57 -7.70 -23.29
C LEU A 232 -23.99 -7.33 -23.76
N THR A 233 -24.30 -6.04 -23.88
CA THR A 233 -25.61 -5.57 -24.36
C THR A 233 -25.79 -5.84 -25.85
N PHE A 234 -24.82 -5.41 -26.67
CA PHE A 234 -24.80 -5.64 -28.11
C PHE A 234 -24.91 -7.14 -28.42
N ASP A 235 -24.07 -7.92 -27.75
CA ASP A 235 -24.03 -9.37 -27.84
C ASP A 235 -25.39 -9.99 -27.46
N THR A 236 -26.01 -9.56 -26.35
CA THR A 236 -27.35 -10.02 -25.93
C THR A 236 -28.41 -9.76 -26.99
N ILE A 237 -28.44 -8.56 -27.58
CA ILE A 237 -29.40 -8.21 -28.63
C ILE A 237 -29.16 -9.06 -29.88
N ARG A 238 -27.90 -9.27 -30.28
CA ARG A 238 -27.56 -10.16 -31.42
C ARG A 238 -28.10 -11.58 -31.21
N ALA A 239 -27.96 -12.13 -30.01
CA ALA A 239 -28.48 -13.46 -29.69
C ALA A 239 -30.02 -13.50 -29.66
N GLU A 240 -30.68 -12.44 -29.19
CA GLU A 240 -32.15 -12.34 -29.23
C GLU A 240 -32.67 -12.27 -30.66
N ILE A 241 -32.00 -11.54 -31.55
CA ILE A 241 -32.32 -11.47 -32.99
C ILE A 241 -32.17 -12.86 -33.63
N LYS A 242 -31.03 -13.53 -33.43
CA LYS A 242 -30.79 -14.88 -33.96
C LYS A 242 -31.84 -15.89 -33.48
N LYS A 243 -32.30 -15.76 -32.23
CA LYS A 243 -33.38 -16.58 -31.68
C LYS A 243 -34.73 -16.27 -32.32
N ALA A 244 -35.04 -14.99 -32.56
CA ALA A 244 -36.27 -14.56 -33.24
C ALA A 244 -36.33 -15.05 -34.70
N GLN A 245 -35.18 -15.12 -35.36
CA GLN A 245 -35.02 -15.64 -36.71
C GLN A 245 -35.01 -17.18 -36.79
N ALA A 246 -35.10 -17.90 -35.65
CA ALA A 246 -35.01 -19.36 -35.58
C ALA A 246 -33.76 -19.96 -36.27
N GLY A 247 -32.69 -19.17 -36.43
CA GLY A 247 -31.48 -19.57 -37.14
C GLY A 247 -31.53 -19.42 -38.66
N ASP A 248 -32.57 -18.80 -39.22
CA ASP A 248 -32.65 -18.40 -40.63
C ASP A 248 -32.22 -16.93 -40.79
N ASP A 249 -30.99 -16.70 -41.23
CA ASP A 249 -30.40 -15.37 -41.40
C ASP A 249 -31.12 -14.53 -42.49
N THR A 250 -32.03 -15.13 -43.28
CA THR A 250 -32.84 -14.43 -44.29
C THR A 250 -34.21 -13.99 -43.79
N ALA A 251 -34.61 -14.40 -42.57
CA ALA A 251 -35.88 -14.02 -41.98
C ALA A 251 -35.88 -12.53 -41.58
N GLU A 252 -36.99 -11.83 -41.86
CA GLU A 252 -37.16 -10.41 -41.52
C GLU A 252 -36.95 -10.17 -40.01
N VAL A 253 -35.97 -9.32 -39.70
CA VAL A 253 -35.76 -8.84 -38.33
C VAL A 253 -36.81 -7.78 -38.04
N PRO A 254 -37.52 -7.85 -36.89
CA PRO A 254 -38.42 -6.77 -36.51
C PRO A 254 -37.66 -5.44 -36.45
N ALA A 255 -38.17 -4.40 -37.11
CA ALA A 255 -37.50 -3.09 -37.21
C ALA A 255 -37.12 -2.49 -35.85
N GLU A 256 -37.87 -2.80 -34.78
CA GLU A 256 -37.53 -2.38 -33.41
C GLU A 256 -36.26 -3.05 -32.87
N MET A 257 -35.99 -4.31 -33.24
CA MET A 257 -34.80 -5.05 -32.81
C MET A 257 -33.57 -4.61 -33.59
N GLU A 258 -33.73 -4.30 -34.88
CA GLU A 258 -32.67 -3.74 -35.72
C GLU A 258 -32.21 -2.38 -35.18
N LYS A 259 -33.15 -1.48 -34.89
CA LYS A 259 -32.85 -0.19 -34.24
C LYS A 259 -32.16 -0.34 -32.88
N LYS A 260 -32.55 -1.35 -32.08
CA LYS A 260 -31.91 -1.63 -30.79
C LYS A 260 -30.48 -2.12 -30.97
N LEU A 261 -30.21 -2.90 -32.02
CA LEU A 261 -28.87 -3.39 -32.34
C LEU A 261 -27.96 -2.23 -32.75
N GLU A 262 -28.43 -1.35 -33.64
CA GLU A 262 -27.72 -0.14 -34.07
C GLU A 262 -27.34 0.75 -32.87
N LEU A 263 -28.30 1.06 -32.00
CA LEU A 263 -28.05 1.85 -30.79
C LEU A 263 -27.04 1.18 -29.83
N ALA A 264 -27.05 -0.15 -29.75
CA ALA A 264 -26.10 -0.88 -28.91
C ALA A 264 -24.69 -0.94 -29.52
N GLU A 265 -24.59 -0.96 -30.84
CA GLU A 265 -23.33 -0.87 -31.57
C GLU A 265 -22.70 0.51 -31.40
N ASP A 266 -23.47 1.59 -31.60
CA ASP A 266 -23.02 2.96 -31.39
C ASP A 266 -22.49 3.17 -29.95
N GLU A 267 -23.21 2.67 -28.95
CA GLU A 267 -22.80 2.76 -27.55
C GLU A 267 -21.53 1.94 -27.26
N LEU A 268 -21.35 0.79 -27.90
CA LEU A 268 -20.13 -0.02 -27.78
C LEU A 268 -18.93 0.70 -28.41
N VAL A 269 -19.10 1.27 -29.60
CA VAL A 269 -18.06 2.06 -30.27
C VAL A 269 -17.68 3.25 -29.40
N HIS A 270 -18.67 4.04 -28.97
CA HIS A 270 -18.45 5.21 -28.11
C HIS A 270 -17.75 4.84 -26.79
N SER A 271 -18.25 3.80 -26.10
CA SER A 271 -17.64 3.33 -24.85
C SER A 271 -16.17 2.92 -25.05
N THR A 272 -15.87 2.29 -26.19
CA THR A 272 -14.50 1.84 -26.52
C THR A 272 -13.59 3.03 -26.80
N GLU A 273 -14.03 4.02 -27.56
CA GLU A 273 -13.27 5.25 -27.83
C GLU A 273 -12.89 6.00 -26.55
N VAL A 274 -13.88 6.22 -25.67
CA VAL A 274 -13.66 6.90 -24.37
C VAL A 274 -12.69 6.11 -23.50
N ALA A 275 -12.80 4.78 -23.47
CA ALA A 275 -11.88 3.95 -22.70
C ALA A 275 -10.45 3.97 -23.26
N VAL A 276 -10.30 3.95 -24.59
CA VAL A 276 -8.99 4.08 -25.27
C VAL A 276 -8.34 5.43 -24.95
N GLU A 277 -9.09 6.53 -24.99
CA GLU A 277 -8.57 7.85 -24.63
C GLU A 277 -8.11 7.89 -23.16
N SER A 278 -8.93 7.36 -22.25
CA SER A 278 -8.60 7.25 -20.82
C SER A 278 -7.33 6.43 -20.59
N LEU A 279 -7.20 5.28 -21.26
CA LEU A 279 -6.02 4.41 -21.18
C LEU A 279 -4.76 5.09 -21.72
N LYS A 280 -4.86 5.79 -22.87
CA LYS A 280 -3.74 6.53 -23.46
C LYS A 280 -3.26 7.65 -22.53
N LYS A 281 -4.19 8.37 -21.89
CA LYS A 281 -3.88 9.41 -20.90
C LYS A 281 -3.18 8.80 -19.68
N LEU A 282 -3.70 7.70 -19.14
CA LEU A 282 -3.11 7.00 -17.99
C LEU A 282 -1.70 6.47 -18.27
N LEU A 283 -1.45 6.03 -19.51
CA LEU A 283 -0.18 5.43 -19.94
C LEU A 283 0.87 6.44 -20.40
N GLN A 284 0.62 7.75 -20.26
CA GLN A 284 1.60 8.76 -20.62
C GLN A 284 2.91 8.58 -19.82
N PRO A 285 4.06 8.31 -20.47
CA PRO A 285 5.30 8.00 -19.75
C PRO A 285 5.84 9.17 -18.92
N THR A 286 5.54 10.40 -19.35
CA THR A 286 6.06 11.64 -18.75
C THR A 286 5.79 11.72 -17.26
N ASP A 287 4.57 11.39 -16.81
CA ASP A 287 4.19 11.49 -15.40
C ASP A 287 4.95 10.48 -14.54
N SER A 288 5.00 9.23 -15.01
CA SER A 288 5.73 8.14 -14.32
C SER A 288 7.22 8.45 -14.23
N ILE A 289 7.83 8.95 -15.32
CA ILE A 289 9.25 9.35 -15.35
C ILE A 289 9.50 10.52 -14.41
N ASN A 290 8.60 11.51 -14.37
CA ASN A 290 8.75 12.67 -13.50
C ASN A 290 8.68 12.27 -12.01
N LEU A 291 7.81 11.34 -11.63
CA LEU A 291 7.78 10.78 -10.27
C LEU A 291 9.10 10.11 -9.90
N LEU A 292 9.65 9.28 -10.79
CA LEU A 292 10.95 8.63 -10.56
C LEU A 292 12.09 9.64 -10.44
N LYS A 293 12.09 10.71 -11.26
CA LYS A 293 13.06 11.80 -11.16
C LYS A 293 12.96 12.52 -9.81
N VAL A 294 11.74 12.83 -9.35
CA VAL A 294 11.50 13.47 -8.05
C VAL A 294 12.04 12.59 -6.91
N PHE A 295 11.66 11.32 -6.87
CA PHE A 295 12.14 10.38 -5.86
C PHE A 295 13.68 10.28 -5.83
N THR A 296 14.29 10.17 -7.02
CA THR A 296 15.75 10.08 -7.15
C THR A 296 16.44 11.35 -6.67
N LYS A 297 15.90 12.53 -7.01
CA LYS A 297 16.46 13.83 -6.58
C LYS A 297 16.39 14.02 -5.07
N ILE A 298 15.26 13.66 -4.44
CA ILE A 298 15.10 13.74 -2.98
C ILE A 298 16.17 12.90 -2.29
N ARG A 299 16.32 11.63 -2.71
CA ARG A 299 17.34 10.72 -2.14
C ARG A 299 18.77 11.21 -2.40
N LEU A 300 19.06 11.69 -3.60
CA LEU A 300 20.38 12.23 -3.94
C LEU A 300 20.74 13.42 -3.04
N ASN A 301 19.79 14.32 -2.78
CA ASN A 301 20.02 15.46 -1.92
C ASN A 301 20.34 15.03 -0.48
N TYR A 302 19.57 14.09 0.08
CA TYR A 302 19.88 13.52 1.39
C TYR A 302 21.29 12.93 1.47
N TYR A 303 21.65 12.02 0.55
CA TYR A 303 22.98 11.38 0.60
C TYR A 303 24.13 12.38 0.43
N LYS A 304 23.94 13.47 -0.32
CA LYS A 304 24.93 14.55 -0.39
C LYS A 304 25.09 15.25 0.97
N SER A 305 23.99 15.61 1.63
CA SER A 305 24.04 16.25 2.95
C SER A 305 24.64 15.34 4.02
N VAL A 306 24.42 14.03 3.95
CA VAL A 306 25.06 13.05 4.83
C VAL A 306 26.56 12.99 4.54
N SER A 307 26.97 12.90 3.27
CA SER A 307 28.38 12.89 2.89
C SER A 307 29.11 14.14 3.39
N GLU A 308 28.50 15.32 3.21
CA GLU A 308 29.05 16.59 3.69
C GLU A 308 29.22 16.60 5.22
N SER A 309 28.20 16.14 5.95
CA SER A 309 28.24 16.12 7.43
C SER A 309 29.27 15.12 7.97
N LEU A 310 29.42 13.96 7.33
CA LEU A 310 30.42 12.96 7.73
C LEU A 310 31.84 13.37 7.35
N SER A 311 32.04 14.00 6.19
CA SER A 311 33.35 14.55 5.83
C SER A 311 33.80 15.63 6.82
N GLU A 312 32.88 16.54 7.19
CA GLU A 312 33.14 17.54 8.23
C GLU A 312 33.50 16.90 9.58
N LEU A 313 32.79 15.84 9.98
CA LEU A 313 33.09 15.13 11.23
C LEU A 313 34.48 14.48 11.20
N VAL A 314 34.87 13.83 10.10
CA VAL A 314 36.22 13.23 9.97
C VAL A 314 37.29 14.29 10.17
N ASP A 315 37.20 15.44 9.48
CA ASP A 315 38.16 16.53 9.63
C ASP A 315 38.20 17.07 11.07
N GLN A 316 37.05 17.14 11.74
CA GLN A 316 36.96 17.59 13.13
C GLN A 316 37.54 16.58 14.14
N LEU A 317 37.48 15.29 13.84
CA LEU A 317 38.06 14.23 14.68
C LEU A 317 39.58 14.15 14.49
N ASP A 318 40.07 14.29 13.26
CA ASP A 318 41.51 14.32 12.95
C ASP A 318 42.22 15.54 13.57
N ALA A 319 41.47 16.61 13.87
CA ALA A 319 41.98 17.81 14.51
C ALA A 319 42.03 17.75 16.05
N LEU A 320 41.53 16.67 16.66
CA LEU A 320 41.59 16.51 18.12
C LEU A 320 43.02 16.18 18.57
N PRO A 321 43.46 16.69 19.75
CA PRO A 321 44.77 16.35 20.26
C PRO A 321 44.85 14.87 20.62
N GLU A 322 46.03 14.27 20.46
CA GLU A 322 46.32 12.96 21.07
C GLU A 322 46.54 13.19 22.57
N ASP A 323 45.83 12.45 23.42
CA ASP A 323 45.95 12.60 24.88
C ASP A 323 47.40 12.25 25.29
N GLU A 324 48.09 13.19 25.98
CA GLU A 324 49.54 13.10 26.29
C GLU A 324 49.93 11.90 27.19
N ASP A 325 48.95 11.20 27.77
CA ASP A 325 49.16 10.06 28.67
C ASP A 325 49.66 8.79 27.95
N ASP A 326 49.46 8.66 26.63
CA ASP A 326 49.99 7.52 25.85
C ASP A 326 51.51 7.64 25.53
N ALA A 327 52.12 8.80 25.80
CA ALA A 327 53.52 9.09 25.48
C ALA A 327 54.51 8.89 26.65
N GLU A 328 54.03 8.63 27.87
CA GLU A 328 54.90 8.32 29.02
C GLU A 328 55.19 6.82 29.17
N ASP A 329 54.30 5.92 28.76
CA ASP A 329 54.52 4.47 28.85
C ASP A 329 55.56 3.95 27.83
N ALA A 330 55.81 4.69 26.75
CA ALA A 330 56.85 4.36 25.78
C ALA A 330 58.28 4.67 26.26
N ARG A 331 58.46 5.42 27.36
CA ARG A 331 59.79 5.81 27.87
C ARG A 331 60.39 4.87 28.92
N PHE A 332 59.67 3.81 29.30
CA PHE A 332 60.13 2.82 30.29
C PHE A 332 60.48 1.45 29.71
N THR A 333 60.63 1.34 28.39
CA THR A 333 61.11 0.11 27.73
C THR A 333 62.42 0.36 26.95
N GLU A 334 63.51 0.59 27.68
CA GLU A 334 64.88 0.36 27.19
C GLU A 334 65.55 -0.78 27.96
#